data_AF-A0A9P8AMF6-F1
#
_entry.id   AF-A0A9P8AMF6-F1
#
_cell.length_a   1.000
_cell.length_b   1.000
_cell.length_c   1.000
_cell.angle_alpha   90.00
_cell.angle_beta   90.00
_cell.angle_gamma   90.00
#
_symmetry.space_group_name_H-M   'P 1'
#
loop_
_entity.id
_entity.type
_entity.pdbx_description
1 polymer ?
#
loop_
_entity_poly.entity_id
_entity_poly.type
_entity_poly.pdbx_seq_one_letter_code
_entity_poly.pdbx_strand_id
1 'polypeptide(L)'
;MHTISDIQLPSELVDIIITEFWYSEHPSSGRITFMKACPFINSIWRDVYARITSRDIYVPTAAYLLYLSSIIPRDDSPIYGRLPSDSTRTITCYVDLTNSTDDAAKDPYSVFCSLPNYLGFRRCFSSIE
;
A
#
# COMPACT_ATOMS: atom_id res chain seq x y z
N MET A 1 10.14 -26.82 -31.53
CA MET A 1 9.05 -26.00 -30.98
C MET A 1 9.69 -24.97 -30.06
N HIS A 2 9.79 -23.71 -30.51
CA HIS A 2 10.15 -22.62 -29.61
C HIS A 2 8.93 -22.34 -28.74
N THR A 3 8.98 -22.72 -27.46
CA THR A 3 8.09 -22.16 -26.47
C THR A 3 8.36 -20.66 -26.44
N ILE A 4 7.35 -19.84 -26.73
CA ILE A 4 7.38 -18.42 -26.40
C ILE A 4 7.56 -18.41 -24.88
N SER A 5 8.78 -18.13 -24.42
CA SER A 5 9.01 -17.82 -23.02
C SER A 5 8.03 -16.69 -22.68
N ASP A 6 7.18 -16.91 -21.67
CA ASP A 6 6.38 -15.83 -21.10
C ASP A 6 7.31 -14.63 -20.89
N ILE A 7 7.08 -13.55 -21.63
CA ILE A 7 7.94 -12.37 -21.59
C ILE A 7 7.71 -11.72 -20.23
N GLN A 8 8.53 -12.11 -19.26
CA GLN A 8 8.54 -11.52 -17.92
C GLN A 8 9.50 -10.34 -17.92
N LEU A 9 9.00 -9.19 -17.45
CA LEU A 9 9.85 -8.04 -17.16
C LEU A 9 10.87 -8.42 -16.06
N PRO A 10 12.16 -8.04 -16.22
CA PRO A 10 13.12 -8.11 -15.13
C PRO A 10 12.60 -7.39 -13.88
N SER A 11 12.95 -7.91 -12.70
CA SER A 11 12.50 -7.35 -11.41
C SER A 11 12.87 -5.88 -11.23
N GLU A 12 13.99 -5.44 -11.81
CA GLU A 12 14.46 -4.07 -11.78
C GLU A 12 13.52 -3.12 -12.54
N LEU A 13 12.95 -3.57 -13.66
CA LEU A 13 11.98 -2.78 -14.41
C LEU A 13 10.63 -2.73 -13.70
N VAL A 14 10.21 -3.85 -13.11
CA VAL A 14 9.00 -3.90 -12.28
C VAL A 14 9.13 -2.96 -11.07
N ASP A 15 10.32 -2.92 -10.46
CA ASP A 15 10.63 -2.02 -9.34
C ASP A 15 10.48 -0.54 -9.71
N ILE A 16 11.05 -0.15 -10.85
CA ILE A 16 10.92 1.22 -11.36
C ILE A 16 9.44 1.55 -11.61
N ILE A 17 8.69 0.68 -12.29
CA ILE A 17 7.28 0.93 -12.62
C ILE A 17 6.44 1.11 -11.34
N ILE A 18 6.57 0.20 -10.38
CA ILE A 18 5.79 0.26 -9.14
C ILE A 18 6.21 1.48 -8.31
N THR A 19 7.51 1.76 -8.21
CA THR A 19 8.03 2.93 -7.48
C THR A 19 7.50 4.24 -8.07
N GLU A 20 7.63 4.43 -9.38
CA GLU A 20 7.16 5.63 -10.07
C GLU A 20 5.66 5.85 -9.85
N PHE A 21 4.84 4.80 -10.00
CA PHE A 21 3.41 4.91 -9.72
C PHE A 21 3.12 5.17 -8.24
N TRP A 22 3.80 4.47 -7.32
CA TRP A 22 3.49 4.52 -5.89
C TRP A 22 3.68 5.91 -5.28
N TYR A 23 4.77 6.59 -5.68
CA TYR A 23 5.14 7.92 -5.18
C TYR A 23 4.60 9.08 -6.01
N SER A 24 4.01 8.82 -7.19
CA SER A 24 3.33 9.84 -7.97
C SER A 24 1.97 10.22 -7.37
N GLU A 25 1.48 11.42 -7.69
CA GLU A 25 0.15 11.88 -7.31
C GLU A 25 -0.92 11.17 -8.15
N HIS A 26 -1.84 10.49 -7.46
CA HIS A 26 -2.94 9.76 -8.08
C HIS A 26 -4.21 9.88 -7.22
N PRO A 27 -5.40 10.03 -7.84
CA PRO A 27 -6.67 9.99 -7.11
C PRO A 27 -6.85 8.61 -6.46
N SER A 28 -7.66 8.55 -5.40
CA SER A 28 -7.89 7.31 -4.64
C SER A 28 -8.39 6.17 -5.51
N SER A 29 -9.22 6.43 -6.52
CA SER A 29 -9.71 5.42 -7.47
C SER A 29 -8.58 4.75 -8.26
N GLY A 30 -7.59 5.53 -8.72
CA GLY A 30 -6.40 5.05 -9.41
C GLY A 30 -5.53 4.20 -8.49
N ARG A 31 -5.29 4.66 -7.27
CA ARG A 31 -4.55 3.89 -6.24
C ARG A 31 -5.24 2.57 -5.91
N ILE A 32 -6.56 2.58 -5.69
CA ILE A 32 -7.33 1.36 -5.39
C ILE A 32 -7.22 0.35 -6.53
N THR A 33 -7.34 0.81 -7.78
CA THR A 33 -7.22 -0.06 -8.96
C THR A 33 -5.84 -0.70 -9.02
N PHE A 34 -4.79 0.11 -8.84
CA PHE A 34 -3.42 -0.38 -8.82
C PHE A 34 -3.16 -1.39 -7.70
N MET A 35 -3.55 -1.06 -6.46
CA MET A 35 -3.37 -1.93 -5.29
C MET A 35 -4.09 -3.27 -5.43
N LYS A 36 -5.24 -3.29 -6.13
CA LYS A 36 -6.00 -4.51 -6.40
C LYS A 36 -5.47 -5.33 -7.57
N ALA A 37 -4.80 -4.71 -8.54
CA ALA A 37 -4.38 -5.40 -9.76
C ALA A 37 -2.90 -5.81 -9.73
N CYS A 38 -2.01 -4.92 -9.29
CA CYS A 38 -0.56 -5.09 -9.35
C CYS A 38 -0.07 -6.41 -8.71
N PRO A 39 -0.54 -6.82 -7.51
CA PRO A 39 -0.07 -8.06 -6.88
C PRO A 39 -0.53 -9.34 -7.60
N PHE A 40 -1.49 -9.26 -8.53
CA PHE A 40 -2.06 -10.43 -9.22
C PHE A 40 -1.49 -10.63 -10.64
N ILE A 41 -0.57 -9.78 -11.10
CA ILE A 41 0.05 -9.93 -12.43
C ILE A 41 0.89 -11.21 -12.47
N ASN A 42 1.87 -11.34 -11.57
CA ASN A 42 2.63 -12.55 -11.31
C ASN A 42 3.40 -12.42 -9.98
N SER A 43 4.20 -13.43 -9.61
CA SER A 43 4.98 -13.42 -8.38
C SER A 43 6.01 -12.29 -8.30
N ILE A 44 6.68 -11.93 -9.41
CA ILE A 44 7.67 -10.83 -9.42
C ILE A 44 6.98 -9.51 -9.06
N TRP A 45 5.85 -9.21 -9.70
CA TRP A 45 5.08 -7.99 -9.40
C TRP A 45 4.56 -7.97 -7.97
N ARG A 46 4.06 -9.11 -7.47
CA ARG A 46 3.61 -9.24 -6.08
C ARG A 46 4.73 -8.97 -5.09
N ASP A 47 5.89 -9.58 -5.29
CA ASP A 47 6.98 -9.54 -4.32
C ASP A 47 7.64 -8.15 -4.31
N VAL A 48 7.79 -7.51 -5.48
CA VAL A 48 8.26 -6.12 -5.60
C VAL A 48 7.24 -5.14 -5.03
N TYR A 49 5.95 -5.31 -5.34
CA TYR A 49 4.85 -4.52 -4.76
C TYR A 49 4.89 -4.59 -3.24
N ALA A 50 4.91 -5.79 -2.67
CA ALA A 50 4.91 -6.00 -1.22
C ALA A 50 6.09 -5.28 -0.55
N ARG A 51 7.28 -5.34 -1.15
CA ARG A 51 8.47 -4.65 -0.65
C ARG A 51 8.32 -3.12 -0.65
N ILE A 52 7.75 -2.53 -1.71
CA ILE A 52 7.58 -1.08 -1.82
C ILE A 52 6.45 -0.59 -0.90
N THR A 53 5.26 -1.19 -0.99
CA THR A 53 4.05 -0.66 -0.36
C THR A 53 3.99 -0.87 1.15
N SER A 54 4.79 -1.79 1.67
CA SER A 54 4.94 -2.01 3.11
C SER A 54 5.83 -1.00 3.80
N ARG A 55 6.75 -0.38 3.04
CA ARG A 55 7.64 0.66 3.56
C ARG A 55 6.89 1.97 3.73
N ASP A 56 6.09 2.35 2.74
CA ASP A 56 5.34 3.60 2.73
C ASP A 56 3.89 3.29 2.37
N ILE A 57 3.03 3.11 3.38
CA ILE A 57 1.67 2.59 3.19
C ILE A 57 0.73 3.72 2.81
N TYR A 58 0.05 3.59 1.68
CA TYR A 58 -1.07 4.46 1.35
C TYR A 58 -2.39 3.82 1.77
N VAL A 59 -3.24 4.62 2.42
CA VAL A 59 -4.56 4.20 2.90
C VAL A 59 -5.65 4.91 2.10
N PRO A 60 -6.16 4.30 1.01
CA PRO A 60 -7.12 4.96 0.12
C PRO A 60 -8.58 4.82 0.59
N THR A 61 -8.87 3.97 1.58
CA THR A 61 -10.24 3.75 2.10
C THR A 61 -10.21 3.37 3.58
N ALA A 62 -11.30 3.64 4.30
CA ALA A 62 -11.50 3.19 5.68
C ALA A 62 -11.56 1.65 5.80
N ALA A 63 -12.14 0.96 4.82
CA ALA A 63 -12.15 -0.51 4.81
C ALA A 63 -10.73 -1.10 4.76
N TYR A 64 -9.84 -0.48 3.98
CA TYR A 64 -8.45 -0.90 3.92
C TYR A 64 -7.70 -0.63 5.23
N LEU A 65 -8.00 0.49 5.88
CA LEU A 65 -7.48 0.80 7.21
C LEU A 65 -7.85 -0.28 8.24
N LEU A 66 -9.13 -0.67 8.27
CA LEU A 66 -9.60 -1.74 9.16
C LEU A 66 -8.94 -3.09 8.82
N TYR A 67 -8.79 -3.40 7.53
CA TYR A 67 -8.07 -4.59 7.09
C TYR A 67 -6.63 -4.60 7.63
N LEU A 68 -5.86 -3.53 7.43
CA LEU A 68 -4.49 -3.42 7.94
C LEU A 68 -4.43 -3.65 9.46
N SER A 69 -5.33 -3.01 10.22
CA SER A 69 -5.39 -3.16 11.68
C SER A 69 -5.65 -4.61 12.14
N SER A 70 -6.30 -5.42 11.31
CA SER A 70 -6.60 -6.82 11.62
C SER A 70 -5.44 -7.77 11.33
N ILE A 71 -4.63 -7.48 10.31
CA ILE A 71 -3.59 -8.39 9.80
C ILE A 71 -2.21 -8.12 10.39
N ILE A 72 -1.88 -6.86 10.68
CA ILE A 72 -0.52 -6.49 11.09
C ILE A 72 -0.17 -7.03 12.48
N PRO A 73 -1.05 -6.96 13.49
CA PRO A 73 -0.76 -7.56 14.80
C PRO A 73 -0.59 -9.08 14.75
N ARG A 74 -1.03 -9.74 13.66
CA ARG A 74 -1.04 -11.20 13.50
C ARG A 74 0.06 -11.72 12.59
N ASP A 75 0.77 -10.84 11.88
CA ASP A 75 1.74 -11.19 10.84
C ASP A 75 1.15 -12.12 9.75
N ASP A 76 -0.17 -12.05 9.54
CA ASP A 76 -0.94 -13.07 8.78
C ASP A 76 -1.32 -12.59 7.36
N SER A 77 -0.57 -11.63 6.82
CA SER A 77 -0.84 -11.11 5.48
C SER A 77 0.02 -11.82 4.43
N PRO A 78 -0.57 -12.33 3.33
CA PRO A 78 0.21 -12.84 2.21
C PRO A 78 1.13 -11.79 1.56
N ILE A 79 0.84 -10.50 1.78
CA ILE A 79 1.57 -9.36 1.24
C ILE A 79 2.43 -8.71 2.33
N TYR A 80 1.89 -8.57 3.55
CA TYR A 80 2.54 -7.82 4.63
C TYR A 80 3.19 -8.70 5.73
N GLY A 81 2.89 -10.00 5.79
CA GLY A 81 3.19 -10.92 6.90
C GLY A 81 4.61 -11.51 6.91
N ARG A 82 5.53 -10.90 6.18
CA ARG A 82 6.97 -11.23 6.21
C ARG A 82 7.84 -10.00 6.33
N LEU A 83 7.23 -8.84 6.47
CA LEU A 83 7.98 -7.60 6.52
C LEU A 83 8.43 -7.40 7.96
N PRO A 84 9.74 -7.22 8.20
CA PRO A 84 10.22 -6.86 9.52
C PRO A 84 9.35 -5.70 10.03
N SER A 85 8.88 -5.79 11.29
CA SER A 85 8.11 -4.73 11.96
C SER A 85 8.74 -3.33 11.82
N ASP A 86 10.02 -3.28 11.48
CA ASP A 86 10.86 -2.10 11.33
C ASP A 86 10.90 -1.54 9.90
N SER A 87 10.13 -2.09 8.96
CA SER A 87 10.17 -1.71 7.55
C SER A 87 9.23 -0.54 7.21
N THR A 88 8.10 -0.41 7.92
CA THR A 88 7.12 0.66 7.67
C THR A 88 7.62 1.98 8.23
N ARG A 89 7.89 2.93 7.34
CA ARG A 89 8.38 4.27 7.67
C ARG A 89 7.25 5.28 7.72
N THR A 90 6.28 5.19 6.81
CA THR A 90 5.22 6.19 6.69
C THR A 90 3.87 5.57 6.40
N ILE A 91 2.81 6.27 6.83
CA ILE A 91 1.42 5.96 6.50
C ILE A 91 0.73 7.24 6.05
N THR A 92 0.21 7.19 4.83
CA THR A 92 -0.28 8.38 4.12
C THR A 92 -1.73 8.18 3.68
N CYS A 93 -2.59 9.15 3.99
CA CYS A 93 -3.88 9.33 3.32
C CYS A 93 -3.76 10.47 2.33
N TYR A 94 -3.79 10.15 1.04
CA TYR A 94 -3.81 11.17 -0.01
C TYR A 94 -5.26 11.51 -0.34
N VAL A 95 -5.71 12.69 0.07
CA VAL A 95 -7.06 13.18 -0.20
C VAL A 95 -7.00 14.15 -1.38
N ASP A 96 -7.56 13.76 -2.53
CA ASP A 96 -7.70 14.68 -3.66
C ASP A 96 -8.83 15.67 -3.40
N LEU A 97 -8.47 16.89 -2.97
CA LEU A 97 -9.42 17.98 -2.75
C LEU A 97 -9.78 18.74 -4.04
N THR A 98 -9.06 18.48 -5.14
CA THR A 98 -9.23 19.20 -6.41
C THR A 98 -10.28 18.57 -7.30
N ASN A 99 -10.40 17.24 -7.26
CA ASN A 99 -11.25 16.49 -8.19
C ASN A 99 -12.49 15.85 -7.55
N SER A 100 -12.65 15.87 -6.22
CA SER A 100 -13.81 15.24 -5.58
C SER A 100 -14.15 15.78 -4.18
N THR A 101 -15.41 16.16 -3.97
CA THR A 101 -15.96 16.34 -2.62
C THR A 101 -16.11 15.02 -1.86
N ASP A 102 -15.96 13.88 -2.52
CA ASP A 102 -16.19 12.52 -2.02
C ASP A 102 -15.00 11.58 -2.32
N ASP A 103 -13.77 12.06 -2.10
CA ASP A 103 -12.60 11.18 -2.21
C ASP A 103 -12.60 10.14 -1.07
N ALA A 104 -12.44 8.86 -1.41
CA ALA A 104 -12.52 7.76 -0.46
C ALA A 104 -11.45 7.79 0.65
N ALA A 105 -10.36 8.55 0.47
CA ALA A 105 -9.34 8.75 1.49
C ALA A 105 -9.75 9.79 2.56
N LYS A 106 -10.87 10.51 2.39
CA LYS A 106 -11.36 11.49 3.39
C LYS A 106 -11.68 10.84 4.72
N ASP A 107 -12.39 9.71 4.69
CA ASP A 107 -12.75 8.98 5.90
C ASP A 107 -11.53 8.51 6.70
N PRO A 108 -10.56 7.76 6.12
CA PRO A 108 -9.38 7.35 6.88
C PRO A 108 -8.52 8.56 7.31
N TYR A 109 -8.46 9.64 6.53
CA TYR A 109 -7.81 10.89 6.94
C TYR A 109 -8.48 11.49 8.19
N SER A 110 -9.80 11.59 8.21
CA SER A 110 -10.56 12.09 9.36
C SER A 110 -10.33 11.20 10.60
N VAL A 111 -10.29 9.88 10.41
CA VAL A 111 -9.96 8.94 11.48
C VAL A 111 -8.55 9.24 12.02
N PHE A 112 -7.55 9.39 11.15
CA PHE A 112 -6.18 9.71 11.57
C PHE A 112 -6.09 11.03 12.34
N CYS A 113 -6.73 12.10 11.86
CA CYS A 113 -6.73 13.39 12.56
C CYS A 113 -7.45 13.35 13.92
N SER A 114 -8.41 12.44 14.09
CA SER A 114 -9.20 12.31 15.32
C SER A 114 -8.53 11.49 16.42
N LEU A 115 -7.45 10.76 16.11
CA LEU A 115 -6.77 9.91 17.08
C LEU A 115 -5.94 10.76 18.04
N PRO A 116 -6.25 10.76 19.36
CA PRO A 116 -5.63 11.68 20.33
C PRO A 116 -4.14 11.42 20.56
N ASN A 117 -3.63 10.28 20.08
CA ASN A 117 -2.23 9.95 19.95
C ASN A 117 -2.12 8.91 18.83
N TYR A 118 -1.11 9.04 17.95
CA TYR A 118 -0.75 7.99 16.99
C TYR A 118 -0.44 6.62 17.65
N LEU A 119 -0.55 6.47 18.97
CA LEU A 119 -0.33 5.26 19.77
C LEU A 119 -1.06 4.01 19.27
N GLY A 120 -2.34 4.12 18.87
CA GLY A 120 -3.07 2.97 18.31
C GLY A 120 -2.45 2.47 17.00
N PHE A 121 -1.93 3.42 16.22
CA PHE A 121 -1.16 3.16 15.01
C PHE A 121 0.25 2.66 15.30
N ARG A 122 0.98 3.27 16.24
CA ARG A 122 2.30 2.79 16.70
C ARG A 122 2.25 1.38 17.28
N ARG A 123 1.11 0.95 17.85
CA ARG A 123 0.93 -0.46 18.24
C ARG A 123 0.85 -1.40 17.05
N CYS A 124 0.32 -0.95 15.92
CA CYS A 124 0.31 -1.70 14.67
C CYS A 124 1.63 -1.52 13.89
N PHE A 125 2.29 -0.38 14.03
CA PHE A 125 3.46 0.02 13.25
C PHE A 125 4.47 0.72 14.17
N SER A 126 5.22 -0.07 14.93
CA SER A 126 6.11 0.41 15.99
C SER A 126 7.27 1.28 15.51
N SER A 127 7.56 1.26 14.21
CA SER A 127 8.66 1.95 13.53
C SER A 127 8.31 3.33 12.97
N ILE A 128 7.06 3.78 13.12
CA ILE A 128 6.64 5.12 12.69
C ILE A 128 6.98 6.14 13.79
N GLU A 129 7.95 7.00 13.51
CA GLU A 129 8.29 8.19 14.32
C GLU A 129 7.17 9.23 14.30
#